data_AF-R2RG99-F1
#
_entry.id   AF-R2RG99-F1
#
_cell.length_a   1.000
_cell.length_b   1.000
_cell.length_c   1.000
_cell.angle_alpha   90.00
_cell.angle_beta   90.00
_cell.angle_gamma   90.00
#
_symmetry.space_group_name_H-M   'P 1'
#
loop_
_entity.id
_entity.type
_entity.pdbx_description
1 polymer ?
#
loop_
_entity_poly.entity_id
_entity_poly.type
_entity_poly.pdbx_seq_one_letter_code
_entity_poly.pdbx_strand_id
1 'polypeptide(L)'
;MKNEHEIKRLDSTKVFFILKGVLIGAIAGIIVSLFRLLIEEMMERVVTLYLWFHDNPFWLIPWMLVMLTFALIVGLLIKSDPNIKGSGIPQVEGTLQGEIKLNWFSILWKKFVGGILSVGSGLFLGREGPSIQLGAMVGQGFGEYTHASTSEKKIFISSGAAAGLGAAFNAPIAGLLFVIEEVHHHFSPLIWLTSLTAALTANLVSLNFFGLKPVLFIADVPSLPLKYYGLLIFLGAILGVLGYVYQIVLLALPLLYKHTHLPEHLYGIVPFLLIIPVAFFFPHYLGGGNQIVLSIGENNLSLSLLIFLFFLRFIFSMISYGANLPGGIFLPILTLGALIGGIYGTILHQSFGMDAMLIRDFAIFAMAGYFTAIGKAPLTAIILVTEMVGNITHLMPLAVCSLTAYVINDLLGGNPIYESLLERLLKDHLPSITGNKTIIEFPVTAESSLDGTMVRDFNWPKEMLLISIRRGSSEILTHGDTVMKVGDLLMILTDEGYTQKIRTLIRERSDAAIAKKQDKAIRG
;
A
#
# COMPACT_ATOMS: atom_id res chain seq x y z
N MET A 1 37.95 22.87 -41.00
CA MET A 1 37.62 23.20 -39.60
C MET A 1 36.10 23.26 -39.52
N LYS A 2 35.36 22.38 -38.85
CA LYS A 2 35.55 21.79 -37.52
C LYS A 2 35.36 20.28 -37.59
N ASN A 3 36.31 19.53 -37.00
CA ASN A 3 36.07 18.16 -36.57
C ASN A 3 35.24 18.22 -35.29
N GLU A 4 33.95 17.90 -35.37
CA GLU A 4 33.15 17.60 -34.20
C GLU A 4 33.68 16.30 -33.59
N HIS A 5 34.48 16.43 -32.53
CA HIS A 5 34.75 15.31 -31.64
C HIS A 5 33.54 15.16 -30.72
N GLU A 6 32.58 14.32 -31.11
CA GLU A 6 31.70 13.68 -30.12
C GLU A 6 32.58 12.83 -29.21
N ILE A 7 32.97 13.38 -28.06
CA ILE A 7 33.47 12.56 -26.96
C ILE A 7 32.24 11.81 -26.43
N LYS A 8 32.03 10.58 -26.92
CA LYS A 8 31.12 9.60 -26.29
C LYS A 8 31.65 9.29 -24.89
N ARG A 9 31.42 10.19 -23.93
CA ARG A 9 31.48 9.83 -22.51
C ARG A 9 30.36 8.83 -22.30
N LEU A 10 30.72 7.58 -22.02
CA LEU A 10 29.80 6.62 -21.41
C LEU A 10 29.08 7.34 -20.26
N ASP A 11 27.75 7.32 -20.25
CA ASP A 11 26.94 7.86 -19.17
C ASP A 11 27.13 6.99 -17.91
N SER A 12 28.26 7.19 -17.23
CA SER A 12 28.68 6.42 -16.05
C SER A 12 27.69 6.52 -14.89
N THR A 13 26.84 7.55 -14.91
CA THR A 13 25.76 7.75 -13.93
C THR A 13 24.84 6.53 -13.91
N LYS A 14 24.31 6.12 -15.06
CA LYS A 14 23.40 4.97 -15.16
C LYS A 14 24.05 3.67 -14.68
N VAL A 15 25.31 3.46 -15.05
CA VAL A 15 26.08 2.27 -14.62
C VAL A 15 26.24 2.23 -13.10
N PHE A 16 26.58 3.35 -12.48
CA PHE A 16 26.73 3.44 -11.03
C PHE A 16 25.42 3.16 -10.28
N PHE A 17 24.31 3.67 -10.79
CA PHE A 17 22.98 3.41 -10.26
C PHE A 17 22.57 1.94 -10.41
N ILE A 18 22.88 1.29 -11.53
CA ILE A 18 22.67 -0.15 -11.72
C ILE A 18 23.47 -0.94 -10.68
N LEU A 19 24.76 -0.63 -10.49
CA LEU A 19 25.61 -1.30 -9.48
C LEU A 19 25.08 -1.11 -8.05
N LYS A 20 24.62 0.09 -7.69
CA LYS A 20 23.93 0.34 -6.42
C LYS A 20 22.66 -0.48 -6.29
N GLY A 21 21.88 -0.60 -7.37
CA GLY A 21 20.70 -1.46 -7.45
C GLY A 21 21.02 -2.93 -7.16
N VAL A 22 22.11 -3.46 -7.71
CA VAL A 22 22.58 -4.83 -7.41
C VAL A 22 22.86 -5.00 -5.91
N LEU A 23 23.59 -4.07 -5.29
CA LEU A 23 23.91 -4.16 -3.87
C LEU A 23 22.66 -4.10 -2.98
N ILE A 24 21.75 -3.16 -3.25
CA ILE A 24 20.48 -3.04 -2.53
C ILE A 24 19.66 -4.32 -2.71
N GLY A 25 19.55 -4.81 -3.95
CA GLY A 25 18.82 -6.03 -4.28
C GLY A 25 19.38 -7.28 -3.60
N ALA A 26 20.70 -7.42 -3.53
CA ALA A 26 21.34 -8.55 -2.85
C ALA A 26 21.04 -8.55 -1.34
N ILE A 27 21.19 -7.40 -0.67
CA ILE A 27 20.94 -7.28 0.78
C ILE A 27 19.45 -7.47 1.08
N ALA A 28 18.57 -6.78 0.34
CA ALA A 28 17.13 -6.91 0.50
C ALA A 28 16.65 -8.34 0.19
N GLY A 29 17.21 -8.96 -0.87
CA GLY A 29 16.94 -10.34 -1.24
C GLY A 29 17.26 -11.32 -0.12
N ILE A 30 18.43 -11.20 0.54
CA ILE A 30 18.81 -12.06 1.67
C ILE A 30 17.83 -11.88 2.84
N ILE A 31 17.57 -10.63 3.24
CA ILE A 31 16.70 -10.33 4.39
C ILE A 31 15.27 -10.82 4.13
N VAL A 32 14.71 -10.54 2.96
CA VAL A 32 13.34 -10.91 2.61
C VAL A 32 13.20 -12.42 2.39
N SER A 33 14.22 -13.08 1.82
CA SER A 33 14.22 -14.55 1.67
C SER A 33 14.30 -15.24 3.04
N LEU A 34 15.12 -14.74 3.96
CA LEU A 34 15.18 -15.25 5.33
C LEU A 34 13.86 -15.02 6.07
N PHE A 35 13.27 -13.82 5.94
CA PHE A 35 11.95 -13.50 6.51
C PHE A 35 10.88 -14.47 6.01
N ARG A 36 10.84 -14.71 4.70
CA ARG A 36 9.94 -15.67 4.07
C ARG A 36 10.16 -17.09 4.60
N LEU A 37 11.41 -17.56 4.62
CA LEU A 37 11.77 -18.92 5.06
C LEU A 37 11.32 -19.17 6.51
N LEU A 38 11.58 -18.21 7.41
CA LEU A 38 11.20 -18.33 8.83
C LEU A 38 9.68 -18.35 9.02
N ILE A 39 8.92 -17.61 8.20
CA ILE A 39 7.46 -17.66 8.21
C ILE A 39 6.95 -19.02 7.74
N GLU A 40 7.51 -19.55 6.64
CA GLU A 40 7.11 -20.84 6.08
C GLU A 40 7.40 -21.98 7.08
N GLU A 41 8.60 -22.03 7.66
CA GLU A 41 8.99 -22.98 8.70
C GLU A 41 8.12 -22.89 9.97
N MET A 42 7.85 -21.66 10.45
CA MET A 42 7.01 -21.47 11.62
C MET A 42 5.56 -21.92 11.35
N MET A 43 5.04 -21.62 10.17
CA MET A 43 3.68 -22.01 9.76
C MET A 43 3.54 -23.53 9.70
N GLU A 44 4.49 -24.24 9.09
CA GLU A 44 4.47 -25.71 9.03
C GLU A 44 4.46 -26.36 10.41
N ARG A 45 5.26 -25.82 11.35
CA ARG A 45 5.27 -26.27 12.75
C ARG A 45 3.94 -25.98 13.45
N VAL A 46 3.36 -24.80 13.23
CA VAL A 46 2.05 -24.43 13.78
C VAL A 46 0.97 -25.39 13.30
N VAL A 47 0.92 -25.68 11.99
CA VAL A 47 -0.01 -26.65 11.40
C VAL A 47 0.18 -28.04 12.04
N THR A 48 1.42 -28.50 12.14
CA THR A 48 1.75 -29.80 12.75
C THR A 48 1.32 -29.87 14.23
N LEU A 49 1.50 -28.79 14.99
CA LEU A 49 1.04 -28.69 16.37
C LEU A 49 -0.47 -28.77 16.49
N TYR A 50 -1.22 -28.08 15.63
CA TYR A 50 -2.69 -28.16 15.63
C TYR A 50 -3.22 -29.55 15.29
N LEU A 51 -2.58 -30.25 14.36
CA LEU A 51 -2.89 -31.65 14.07
C LEU A 51 -2.63 -32.54 15.29
N TRP A 52 -1.53 -32.33 16.00
CA TRP A 52 -1.23 -33.07 17.23
C TRP A 52 -2.19 -32.75 18.39
N PHE A 53 -2.72 -31.53 18.45
CA PHE A 53 -3.74 -31.13 19.44
C PHE A 53 -5.09 -31.83 19.24
N HIS A 54 -5.39 -32.36 18.04
CA HIS A 54 -6.59 -33.21 17.84
C HIS A 54 -6.55 -34.44 18.74
N ASP A 55 -5.39 -35.08 18.84
CA ASP A 55 -5.19 -36.25 19.69
C ASP A 55 -4.94 -35.87 21.16
N ASN A 56 -4.47 -34.66 21.42
CA ASN A 56 -4.09 -34.19 22.77
C ASN A 56 -4.69 -32.80 23.12
N PRO A 57 -6.02 -32.67 23.27
CA PRO A 57 -6.67 -31.35 23.38
C PRO A 57 -6.24 -30.51 24.60
N PHE A 58 -5.78 -31.13 25.68
CA PHE A 58 -5.32 -30.43 26.89
C PHE A 58 -4.15 -29.47 26.62
N TRP A 59 -3.35 -29.72 25.57
CA TRP A 59 -2.22 -28.87 25.19
C TRP A 59 -2.63 -27.57 24.50
N LEU A 60 -3.91 -27.40 24.15
CA LEU A 60 -4.44 -26.12 23.69
C LEU A 60 -4.33 -25.01 24.74
N ILE A 61 -4.37 -25.35 26.05
CA ILE A 61 -4.27 -24.36 27.13
C ILE A 61 -2.86 -23.74 27.19
N PRO A 62 -1.76 -24.52 27.28
CA PRO A 62 -0.41 -24.00 27.11
C PRO A 62 -0.21 -23.26 25.79
N TRP A 63 -0.78 -23.76 24.70
CA TRP A 63 -0.66 -23.11 23.40
C TRP A 63 -1.34 -21.74 23.33
N MET A 64 -2.49 -21.58 23.98
CA MET A 64 -3.16 -20.29 24.12
C MET A 64 -2.29 -19.28 24.86
N LEU A 65 -1.52 -19.71 25.88
CA LEU A 65 -0.55 -18.84 26.55
C LEU A 65 0.59 -18.46 25.61
N VAL A 66 1.08 -19.37 24.77
CA VAL A 66 2.08 -19.06 23.74
C VAL A 66 1.54 -18.01 22.76
N MET A 67 0.32 -18.18 22.24
CA MET A 67 -0.31 -17.19 21.35
C MET A 67 -0.51 -15.83 22.03
N LEU A 68 -0.87 -15.82 23.31
CA LEU A 68 -0.97 -14.57 24.08
C LEU A 68 0.40 -13.88 24.25
N THR A 69 1.46 -14.65 24.50
CA THR A 69 2.82 -14.09 24.57
C THR A 69 3.28 -13.51 23.24
N PHE A 70 2.95 -14.15 22.10
CA PHE A 70 3.19 -13.56 20.78
C PHE A 70 2.43 -12.23 20.60
N ALA A 71 1.15 -12.19 20.97
CA ALA A 71 0.36 -10.95 20.91
C ALA A 71 0.99 -9.83 21.75
N LEU A 72 1.47 -10.13 22.95
CA LEU A 72 2.13 -9.15 23.83
C LEU A 72 3.47 -8.68 23.27
N ILE A 73 4.30 -9.59 22.76
CA ILE A 73 5.59 -9.23 22.13
C ILE A 73 5.35 -8.29 20.95
N VAL A 74 4.46 -8.68 20.03
CA VAL A 74 4.12 -7.85 18.86
C VAL A 74 3.55 -6.51 19.29
N GLY A 75 2.69 -6.49 20.31
CA GLY A 75 2.13 -5.25 20.86
C GLY A 75 3.19 -4.33 21.46
N LEU A 76 4.19 -4.85 22.16
CA LEU A 76 5.31 -4.07 22.67
C LEU A 76 6.18 -3.51 21.54
N LEU A 77 6.41 -4.29 20.47
CA LEU A 77 7.13 -3.81 19.28
C LEU A 77 6.37 -2.66 18.62
N ILE A 78 5.06 -2.79 18.43
CA ILE A 78 4.19 -1.74 17.86
C ILE A 78 4.20 -0.49 18.74
N LYS A 79 4.12 -0.64 20.07
CA LYS A 79 4.19 0.48 21.02
C LYS A 79 5.52 1.22 20.90
N SER A 80 6.61 0.50 20.67
CA SER A 80 7.95 1.08 20.55
C SER A 80 8.22 1.77 19.22
N ASP A 81 7.59 1.33 18.13
CA ASP A 81 7.67 1.94 16.81
C ASP A 81 6.37 1.70 16.03
N PRO A 82 5.44 2.67 16.03
CA PRO A 82 4.14 2.52 15.38
C PRO A 82 4.22 2.32 13.85
N ASN A 83 5.35 2.63 13.21
CA ASN A 83 5.50 2.50 11.77
C ASN A 83 5.61 1.05 11.28
N ILE A 84 5.69 0.08 12.20
CA ILE A 84 5.66 -1.35 11.86
C ILE A 84 4.24 -1.89 11.67
N LYS A 85 3.19 -1.11 11.95
CA LYS A 85 1.79 -1.55 11.85
C LYS A 85 1.39 -1.87 10.41
N GLY A 86 0.46 -2.83 10.26
CA GLY A 86 -0.20 -3.16 9.00
C GLY A 86 0.78 -3.56 7.90
N SER A 87 0.46 -3.18 6.65
CA SER A 87 1.23 -3.57 5.47
C SER A 87 2.65 -3.00 5.48
N GLY A 88 2.80 -1.69 5.72
CA GLY A 88 4.07 -0.98 5.55
C GLY A 88 4.17 -0.20 4.24
N ILE A 89 3.32 -0.53 3.25
CA ILE A 89 3.25 0.17 1.95
C ILE A 89 2.88 1.66 2.12
N PRO A 90 1.82 2.04 2.87
CA PRO A 90 1.50 3.46 3.09
C PRO A 90 2.66 4.25 3.70
N GLN A 91 3.42 3.65 4.63
CA GLN A 91 4.57 4.28 5.24
C GLN A 91 5.70 4.53 4.23
N VAL A 92 5.92 3.60 3.30
CA VAL A 92 6.90 3.75 2.21
C VAL A 92 6.47 4.86 1.25
N GLU A 93 5.19 4.89 0.84
CA GLU A 93 4.61 5.95 0.01
C GLU A 93 4.74 7.33 0.67
N GLY A 94 4.32 7.46 1.92
CA GLY A 94 4.43 8.72 2.68
C GLY A 94 5.89 9.19 2.82
N THR A 95 6.85 8.26 2.91
CA THR A 95 8.28 8.61 2.94
C THR A 95 8.78 9.13 1.58
N LEU A 96 8.31 8.53 0.49
CA LEU A 96 8.65 8.97 -0.87
C LEU A 96 7.97 10.29 -1.25
N GLN A 97 6.79 10.56 -0.71
CA GLN A 97 6.11 11.86 -0.80
C GLN A 97 6.79 12.91 0.11
N GLY A 98 7.49 12.49 1.15
CA GLY A 98 8.20 13.38 2.10
C GLY A 98 7.37 13.78 3.32
N GLU A 99 6.19 13.18 3.47
CA GLU A 99 5.24 13.39 4.58
C GLU A 99 5.62 12.61 5.83
N ILE A 100 6.30 11.46 5.69
CA ILE A 100 6.68 10.57 6.78
C ILE A 100 8.21 10.45 6.87
N LYS A 101 8.76 10.49 8.09
CA LYS A 101 10.16 10.17 8.37
C LYS A 101 10.26 8.86 9.12
N LEU A 102 10.90 7.88 8.50
CA LEU A 102 11.06 6.54 9.05
C LEU A 102 12.46 6.33 9.65
N ASN A 103 12.53 5.56 10.73
CA ASN A 103 13.80 5.05 11.27
C ASN A 103 14.06 3.66 10.70
N TRP A 104 14.94 3.59 9.69
CA TRP A 104 15.14 2.36 8.92
C TRP A 104 15.56 1.18 9.78
N PHE A 105 16.48 1.38 10.73
CA PHE A 105 17.00 0.27 11.53
C PHE A 105 15.95 -0.25 12.51
N SER A 106 15.26 0.65 13.21
CA SER A 106 14.18 0.30 14.14
C SER A 106 13.08 -0.49 13.43
N ILE A 107 12.63 -0.02 12.27
CA ILE A 107 11.58 -0.67 11.50
C ILE A 107 12.06 -2.01 10.95
N LEU A 108 13.29 -2.09 10.42
CA LEU A 108 13.82 -3.30 9.81
C LEU A 108 13.74 -4.50 10.76
N TRP A 109 14.33 -4.43 11.96
CA TRP A 109 14.33 -5.59 12.86
C TRP A 109 12.97 -5.82 13.55
N LYS A 110 12.25 -4.75 13.91
CA LYS A 110 10.94 -4.88 14.59
C LYS A 110 9.86 -5.43 13.65
N LYS A 111 9.84 -4.98 12.39
CA LYS A 111 8.92 -5.49 11.37
C LYS A 111 9.26 -6.94 11.01
N PHE A 112 10.54 -7.28 10.95
CA PHE A 112 11.00 -8.65 10.71
C PHE A 112 10.50 -9.60 11.80
N VAL A 113 10.75 -9.30 13.07
CA VAL A 113 10.29 -10.15 14.20
C VAL A 113 8.76 -10.14 14.32
N GLY A 114 8.15 -8.96 14.29
CA GLY A 114 6.71 -8.81 14.41
C GLY A 114 5.93 -9.48 13.28
N GLY A 115 6.47 -9.43 12.06
CA GLY A 115 5.89 -10.10 10.88
C GLY A 115 6.02 -11.62 10.96
N ILE A 116 7.14 -12.16 11.45
CA ILE A 116 7.30 -13.60 11.68
C ILE A 116 6.27 -14.09 12.70
N LEU A 117 6.15 -13.42 13.85
CA LEU A 117 5.20 -13.82 14.89
C LEU A 117 3.74 -13.67 14.45
N SER A 118 3.42 -12.64 13.66
CA SER A 118 2.05 -12.41 13.21
C SER A 118 1.66 -13.35 12.07
N VAL A 119 2.44 -13.41 10.99
CA VAL A 119 2.12 -14.23 9.82
C VAL A 119 2.42 -15.71 10.08
N GLY A 120 3.57 -16.03 10.68
CA GLY A 120 3.99 -17.41 10.93
C GLY A 120 3.16 -18.15 11.98
N SER A 121 2.41 -17.44 12.84
CA SER A 121 1.50 -18.06 13.81
C SER A 121 0.15 -18.51 13.21
N GLY A 122 -0.08 -18.26 11.92
CA GLY A 122 -1.29 -18.69 11.22
C GLY A 122 -2.33 -17.60 10.98
N LEU A 123 -2.08 -16.36 11.40
CA LEU A 123 -3.01 -15.25 11.15
C LEU A 123 -3.20 -14.99 9.65
N PHE A 124 -4.37 -14.48 9.29
CA PHE A 124 -4.81 -14.32 7.90
C PHE A 124 -4.21 -13.04 7.29
N LEU A 125 -2.88 -12.98 7.28
CA LEU A 125 -2.06 -11.87 6.84
C LEU A 125 -1.08 -12.36 5.77
N GLY A 126 -0.70 -11.46 4.87
CA GLY A 126 0.34 -11.66 3.88
C GLY A 126 1.71 -11.23 4.40
N ARG A 127 2.78 -11.88 3.91
CA ARG A 127 4.16 -11.49 4.23
C ARG A 127 4.67 -10.34 3.36
N GLU A 128 3.92 -9.95 2.33
CA GLU A 128 4.47 -9.20 1.19
C GLU A 128 4.51 -7.71 1.43
N GLY A 129 3.50 -7.16 2.13
CA GLY A 129 3.58 -5.81 2.70
C GLY A 129 4.85 -5.61 3.55
N PRO A 130 5.06 -6.46 4.58
CA PRO A 130 6.29 -6.46 5.35
C PRO A 130 7.56 -6.60 4.49
N SER A 131 7.59 -7.50 3.50
CA SER A 131 8.73 -7.64 2.60
C SER A 131 9.06 -6.37 1.82
N ILE A 132 8.05 -5.68 1.28
CA ILE A 132 8.21 -4.40 0.59
C ILE A 132 8.79 -3.35 1.54
N GLN A 133 8.25 -3.24 2.76
CA GLN A 133 8.74 -2.30 3.75
C GLN A 133 10.17 -2.63 4.20
N LEU A 134 10.48 -3.91 4.47
CA LEU A 134 11.83 -4.36 4.82
C LEU A 134 12.84 -4.01 3.72
N GLY A 135 12.50 -4.30 2.46
CA GLY A 135 13.31 -3.93 1.32
C GLY A 135 13.50 -2.40 1.21
N ALA A 136 12.44 -1.62 1.40
CA ALA A 136 12.51 -0.16 1.42
C ALA A 136 13.43 0.36 2.54
N MET A 137 13.41 -0.25 3.73
CA MET A 137 14.32 0.11 4.84
C MET A 137 15.77 -0.25 4.54
N VAL A 138 16.04 -1.33 3.81
CA VAL A 138 17.39 -1.62 3.29
C VAL A 138 17.84 -0.52 2.33
N GLY A 139 16.97 -0.11 1.41
CA GLY A 139 17.22 1.01 0.49
C GLY A 139 17.49 2.33 1.22
N GLN A 140 16.69 2.64 2.24
CA GLN A 140 16.88 3.83 3.08
C GLN A 140 18.21 3.77 3.84
N GLY A 141 18.50 2.66 4.51
CA GLY A 141 19.74 2.47 5.27
C GLY A 141 20.98 2.56 4.38
N PHE A 142 20.93 2.00 3.17
CA PHE A 142 21.99 2.16 2.17
C PHE A 142 22.18 3.62 1.76
N GLY A 143 21.09 4.35 1.51
CA GLY A 143 21.15 5.78 1.18
C GLY A 143 21.68 6.66 2.31
N GLU A 144 21.35 6.33 3.56
CA GLU A 144 21.90 7.02 4.74
C GLU A 144 23.38 6.72 4.94
N TYR A 145 23.80 5.46 4.81
CA TYR A 145 25.19 5.03 4.95
C TYR A 145 26.11 5.62 3.88
N THR A 146 25.61 5.72 2.64
CA THR A 146 26.35 6.31 1.51
C THR A 146 26.26 7.84 1.45
N HIS A 147 25.64 8.49 2.44
CA HIS A 147 25.39 9.94 2.48
C HIS A 147 24.72 10.48 1.19
N ALA A 148 23.80 9.71 0.64
CA ALA A 148 23.12 10.03 -0.61
C ALA A 148 22.23 11.28 -0.49
N SER A 149 22.05 11.99 -1.60
CA SER A 149 21.11 13.12 -1.69
C SER A 149 19.65 12.67 -1.46
N THR A 150 18.75 13.61 -1.14
CA THR A 150 17.32 13.29 -0.93
C THR A 150 16.70 12.58 -2.13
N SER A 151 17.03 13.00 -3.35
CA SER A 151 16.53 12.37 -4.58
C SER A 151 17.08 10.95 -4.74
N GLU A 152 18.37 10.72 -4.46
CA GLU A 152 18.96 9.38 -4.49
C GLU A 152 18.37 8.46 -3.42
N LYS A 153 18.12 8.96 -2.21
CA LYS A 153 17.45 8.18 -1.16
C LYS A 153 16.09 7.70 -1.61
N LYS A 154 15.29 8.56 -2.26
CA LYS A 154 14.00 8.15 -2.84
C LYS A 154 14.16 7.03 -3.88
N ILE A 155 15.18 7.12 -4.74
CA ILE A 155 15.50 6.05 -5.70
C ILE A 155 15.83 4.75 -4.97
N PHE A 156 16.68 4.77 -3.94
CA PHE A 156 17.10 3.55 -3.23
C PHE A 156 15.98 2.92 -2.41
N ILE A 157 15.14 3.74 -1.75
CA ILE A 157 13.92 3.27 -1.07
C ILE A 157 13.02 2.54 -2.05
N SER A 158 12.83 3.11 -3.24
CA SER A 158 12.01 2.53 -4.32
C SER A 158 12.63 1.24 -4.86
N SER A 159 13.94 1.21 -5.07
CA SER A 159 14.66 0.00 -5.48
C SER A 159 14.57 -1.10 -4.43
N GLY A 160 14.65 -0.74 -3.16
CA GLY A 160 14.45 -1.64 -2.04
C GLY A 160 13.02 -2.20 -1.97
N ALA A 161 12.00 -1.35 -2.18
CA ALA A 161 10.60 -1.76 -2.24
C ALA A 161 10.35 -2.77 -3.38
N ALA A 162 10.87 -2.49 -4.58
CA ALA A 162 10.79 -3.40 -5.73
C ALA A 162 11.53 -4.72 -5.45
N ALA A 163 12.72 -4.67 -4.84
CA ALA A 163 13.46 -5.84 -4.39
C ALA A 163 12.68 -6.69 -3.39
N GLY A 164 12.00 -6.04 -2.43
CA GLY A 164 11.16 -6.70 -1.45
C GLY A 164 9.99 -7.45 -2.08
N LEU A 165 9.28 -6.84 -3.03
CA LEU A 165 8.20 -7.53 -3.77
C LEU A 165 8.75 -8.68 -4.62
N GLY A 166 9.84 -8.42 -5.36
CA GLY A 166 10.48 -9.41 -6.23
C GLY A 166 10.90 -10.68 -5.48
N ALA A 167 11.58 -10.53 -4.34
CA ALA A 167 11.98 -11.66 -3.50
C ALA A 167 10.78 -12.32 -2.78
N ALA A 168 9.72 -11.58 -2.46
CA ALA A 168 8.55 -12.15 -1.81
C ALA A 168 7.77 -13.11 -2.72
N PHE A 169 7.63 -12.77 -4.01
CA PHE A 169 6.74 -13.46 -4.95
C PHE A 169 7.42 -14.19 -6.10
N ASN A 170 8.76 -14.14 -6.18
CA ASN A 170 9.48 -14.56 -7.38
C ASN A 170 9.01 -13.77 -8.63
N ALA A 171 8.77 -12.46 -8.46
CA ALA A 171 8.10 -11.60 -9.46
C ALA A 171 8.81 -10.24 -9.61
N PRO A 172 10.00 -10.21 -10.25
CA PRO A 172 10.81 -9.00 -10.35
C PRO A 172 10.19 -7.92 -11.23
N ILE A 173 9.46 -8.28 -12.30
CA ILE A 173 8.85 -7.29 -13.21
C ILE A 173 7.66 -6.63 -12.52
N ALA A 174 6.85 -7.41 -11.80
CA ALA A 174 5.79 -6.89 -10.95
C ALA A 174 6.33 -5.98 -9.85
N GLY A 175 7.50 -6.30 -9.27
CA GLY A 175 8.17 -5.44 -8.27
C GLY A 175 8.48 -4.05 -8.79
N LEU A 176 8.98 -3.98 -10.03
CA LEU A 176 9.20 -2.72 -10.72
C LEU A 176 7.88 -1.98 -11.01
N LEU A 177 6.88 -2.67 -11.57
CA LEU A 177 5.62 -2.04 -11.95
C LEU A 177 4.86 -1.51 -10.74
N PHE A 178 4.88 -2.24 -9.62
CA PHE A 178 4.31 -1.79 -8.36
C PHE A 178 4.90 -0.44 -7.93
N VAL A 179 6.22 -0.29 -8.03
CA VAL A 179 6.88 0.99 -7.67
C VAL A 179 6.48 2.13 -8.60
N ILE A 180 6.23 1.86 -9.88
CA ILE A 180 5.89 2.89 -10.86
C ILE A 180 4.41 3.26 -10.76
N GLU A 181 3.54 2.26 -10.66
CA GLU A 181 2.08 2.41 -10.71
C GLU A 181 1.49 2.80 -9.36
N GLU A 182 1.91 2.13 -8.28
CA GLU A 182 1.36 2.34 -6.93
C GLU A 182 2.16 3.38 -6.12
N VAL A 183 3.48 3.45 -6.29
CA VAL A 183 4.33 4.21 -5.35
C VAL A 183 4.76 5.60 -5.87
N HIS A 184 5.19 5.71 -7.14
CA HIS A 184 5.68 6.99 -7.70
C HIS A 184 4.64 7.75 -8.52
N HIS A 185 3.74 7.04 -9.20
CA HIS A 185 2.82 7.59 -10.20
C HIS A 185 3.49 8.41 -11.33
N HIS A 186 4.82 8.36 -11.46
CA HIS A 186 5.61 9.10 -12.44
C HIS A 186 6.74 8.24 -13.01
N PHE A 187 7.00 8.37 -14.31
CA PHE A 187 8.02 7.58 -14.98
C PHE A 187 9.39 8.28 -14.96
N SER A 188 10.35 7.75 -14.20
CA SER A 188 11.75 8.18 -14.22
C SER A 188 12.67 7.05 -14.68
N PRO A 189 13.47 7.23 -15.75
CA PRO A 189 14.37 6.19 -16.27
C PRO A 189 15.36 5.65 -15.23
N LEU A 190 15.82 6.51 -14.31
CA LEU A 190 16.75 6.10 -13.24
C LEU A 190 16.05 5.22 -12.20
N ILE A 191 14.81 5.54 -11.82
CA ILE A 191 14.01 4.72 -10.89
C ILE A 191 13.74 3.35 -11.50
N TRP A 192 13.37 3.33 -12.79
CA TRP A 192 13.09 2.08 -13.51
C TRP A 192 14.32 1.16 -13.58
N LEU A 193 15.46 1.67 -14.05
CA LEU A 193 16.69 0.88 -14.19
C LEU A 193 17.19 0.33 -12.84
N THR A 194 17.24 1.18 -11.82
CA THR A 194 17.74 0.81 -10.48
C THR A 194 16.83 -0.20 -9.80
N SER A 195 15.52 0.04 -9.85
CA SER A 195 14.53 -0.80 -9.19
C SER A 195 14.38 -2.15 -9.89
N LEU A 196 14.42 -2.20 -11.22
CA LEU A 196 14.45 -3.46 -11.96
C LEU A 196 15.70 -4.27 -11.63
N THR A 197 16.87 -3.63 -11.60
CA THR A 197 18.12 -4.31 -11.26
C THR A 197 18.08 -4.86 -9.83
N ALA A 198 17.59 -4.07 -8.88
CA ALA A 198 17.43 -4.50 -7.50
C ALA A 198 16.42 -5.67 -7.37
N ALA A 199 15.28 -5.58 -8.06
CA ALA A 199 14.27 -6.63 -8.09
C ALA A 199 14.79 -7.94 -8.70
N LEU A 200 15.49 -7.88 -9.84
CA LEU A 200 16.13 -9.03 -10.47
C LEU A 200 17.19 -9.66 -9.56
N THR A 201 18.01 -8.85 -8.91
CA THR A 201 19.05 -9.34 -8.00
C THR A 201 18.43 -10.00 -6.76
N ALA A 202 17.43 -9.36 -6.16
CA ALA A 202 16.71 -9.91 -5.02
C ALA A 202 15.98 -11.21 -5.38
N ASN A 203 15.41 -11.27 -6.59
CA ASN A 203 14.79 -12.47 -7.09
C ASN A 203 15.81 -13.59 -7.29
N LEU A 204 16.97 -13.30 -7.87
CA LEU A 204 18.05 -14.28 -8.02
C LEU A 204 18.46 -14.88 -6.67
N VAL A 205 18.55 -14.06 -5.62
CA VAL A 205 18.78 -14.55 -4.25
C VAL A 205 17.65 -15.47 -3.81
N SER A 206 16.38 -15.03 -3.93
CA SER A 206 15.21 -15.85 -3.58
C SER A 206 15.17 -17.19 -4.32
N LEU A 207 15.50 -17.22 -5.61
CA LEU A 207 15.56 -18.45 -6.41
C LEU A 207 16.58 -19.47 -5.88
N ASN A 208 17.67 -19.02 -5.26
CA ASN A 208 18.63 -19.93 -4.61
C ASN A 208 18.09 -20.54 -3.30
N PHE A 209 17.14 -19.87 -2.63
CA PHE A 209 16.50 -20.39 -1.43
C PHE A 209 15.33 -21.34 -1.76
N PHE A 210 14.47 -20.95 -2.71
CA PHE A 210 13.17 -21.62 -2.94
C PHE A 210 13.10 -22.39 -4.27
N GLY A 211 14.13 -22.31 -5.11
CA GLY A 211 14.16 -22.93 -6.43
C GLY A 211 13.43 -22.14 -7.50
N LEU A 212 13.38 -22.71 -8.71
CA LEU A 212 12.86 -22.06 -9.92
C LEU A 212 11.33 -22.11 -10.07
N LYS A 213 10.62 -22.85 -9.21
CA LYS A 213 9.16 -22.98 -9.32
C LYS A 213 8.48 -21.66 -8.90
N PRO A 214 7.53 -21.15 -9.70
CA PRO A 214 6.70 -20.01 -9.32
C PRO A 214 5.93 -20.28 -8.02
N VAL A 215 5.63 -19.22 -7.27
CA VAL A 215 5.01 -19.32 -5.92
C VAL A 215 3.59 -19.90 -5.98
N LEU A 216 2.83 -19.60 -7.04
CA LEU A 216 1.48 -20.09 -7.27
C LEU A 216 1.42 -20.87 -8.58
N PHE A 217 2.40 -21.74 -8.82
CA PHE A 217 2.47 -22.55 -10.03
C PHE A 217 1.25 -23.48 -10.14
N ILE A 218 0.42 -23.24 -11.14
CA ILE A 218 -0.72 -24.10 -11.50
C ILE A 218 -0.39 -24.75 -12.84
N ALA A 219 -0.26 -26.09 -12.84
CA ALA A 219 0.06 -26.84 -14.05
C ALA A 219 -1.15 -26.94 -14.99
N ASP A 220 -0.86 -27.04 -16.29
CA ASP A 220 -1.83 -27.33 -17.34
C ASP A 220 -3.05 -26.39 -17.29
N VAL A 221 -2.82 -25.08 -17.41
CA VAL A 221 -3.90 -24.10 -17.56
C VAL A 221 -4.22 -23.96 -19.06
N PRO A 222 -5.43 -24.34 -19.51
CA PRO A 222 -5.79 -24.26 -20.93
C PRO A 222 -6.02 -22.82 -21.34
N SER A 223 -5.84 -22.47 -22.61
CA SER A 223 -6.18 -21.11 -23.06
C SER A 223 -7.69 -20.92 -23.10
N LEU A 224 -8.19 -19.86 -22.46
CA LEU A 224 -9.63 -19.53 -22.49
C LEU A 224 -10.09 -19.25 -23.93
N PRO A 225 -11.05 -20.02 -24.48
CA PRO A 225 -11.60 -19.75 -25.80
C PRO A 225 -12.24 -18.36 -25.92
N LEU A 226 -12.04 -17.68 -27.07
CA LEU A 226 -12.57 -16.33 -27.32
C LEU A 226 -14.08 -16.19 -27.07
N LYS A 227 -14.86 -17.26 -27.33
CA LYS A 227 -16.31 -17.28 -27.07
C LYS A 227 -16.70 -16.99 -25.61
N TYR A 228 -15.80 -17.22 -24.65
CA TYR A 228 -16.05 -17.00 -23.23
C TYR A 228 -15.56 -15.65 -22.71
N TYR A 229 -15.00 -14.76 -23.56
CA TYR A 229 -14.50 -13.46 -23.11
C TYR A 229 -15.61 -12.55 -22.53
N GLY A 230 -16.86 -12.70 -22.99
CA GLY A 230 -18.00 -11.98 -22.40
C GLY A 230 -18.21 -12.32 -20.92
N LEU A 231 -17.86 -13.54 -20.50
CA LEU A 231 -17.94 -13.98 -19.10
C LEU A 231 -16.90 -13.29 -18.22
N LEU A 232 -15.79 -12.80 -18.79
CA LEU A 232 -14.77 -12.06 -18.05
C LEU A 232 -15.24 -10.65 -17.69
N ILE A 233 -16.08 -10.04 -18.52
CA ILE A 233 -16.67 -8.73 -18.24
C ILE A 233 -17.62 -8.87 -17.05
N PHE A 234 -18.46 -9.91 -17.05
CA PHE A 234 -19.36 -10.17 -15.94
C PHE A 234 -18.61 -10.51 -14.64
N LEU A 235 -17.57 -11.35 -14.73
CA LEU A 235 -16.69 -11.63 -13.60
C LEU A 235 -16.00 -10.34 -13.10
N GLY A 236 -15.47 -9.51 -13.99
CA GLY A 236 -14.86 -8.23 -13.65
C GLY A 236 -15.83 -7.31 -12.92
N ALA A 237 -17.11 -7.27 -13.33
CA ALA A 237 -18.13 -6.50 -12.63
C ALA A 237 -18.39 -7.00 -11.20
N ILE A 238 -18.47 -8.32 -11.00
CA ILE A 238 -18.57 -8.91 -9.66
C ILE A 238 -17.36 -8.51 -8.81
N LEU A 239 -16.15 -8.62 -9.36
CA LEU A 239 -14.92 -8.30 -8.66
C LEU A 239 -14.82 -6.81 -8.30
N GLY A 240 -15.28 -5.92 -9.18
CA GLY A 240 -15.35 -4.48 -8.91
C GLY A 240 -16.28 -4.15 -7.74
N VAL A 241 -17.49 -4.73 -7.73
CA VAL A 241 -18.46 -4.55 -6.63
C VAL A 241 -17.92 -5.11 -5.31
N LEU A 242 -17.41 -6.35 -5.31
CA LEU A 242 -16.86 -6.97 -4.11
C LEU A 242 -15.57 -6.30 -3.64
N GLY A 243 -14.80 -5.70 -4.54
CA GLY A 243 -13.64 -4.88 -4.24
C GLY A 243 -14.02 -3.61 -3.51
N TYR A 244 -15.07 -2.93 -3.97
CA TYR A 244 -15.65 -1.77 -3.28
C TYR A 244 -16.10 -2.11 -1.86
N VAL A 245 -16.83 -3.22 -1.69
CA VAL A 245 -17.25 -3.72 -0.37
C VAL A 245 -16.06 -4.00 0.53
N TYR A 246 -14.99 -4.62 0.01
CA TYR A 246 -13.76 -4.86 0.76
C TYR A 246 -13.15 -3.56 1.28
N GLN A 247 -13.05 -2.53 0.44
CA GLN A 247 -12.51 -1.23 0.82
C GLN A 247 -13.33 -0.59 1.95
N ILE A 248 -14.66 -0.57 1.84
CA ILE A 248 -15.54 0.00 2.88
C ILE A 248 -15.34 -0.73 4.21
N VAL A 249 -15.35 -2.06 4.19
CA VAL A 249 -15.22 -2.87 5.39
C VAL A 249 -13.85 -2.66 6.02
N LEU A 250 -12.77 -2.74 5.24
CA LEU A 250 -11.40 -2.54 5.73
C LEU A 250 -11.24 -1.17 6.39
N LEU A 251 -11.78 -0.13 5.75
CA LEU A 251 -11.74 1.24 6.25
C LEU A 251 -12.68 1.45 7.45
N ALA A 252 -13.68 0.60 7.69
CA ALA A 252 -14.51 0.68 8.90
C ALA A 252 -13.89 -0.01 10.13
N LEU A 253 -12.89 -0.89 9.97
CA LEU A 253 -12.34 -1.71 11.06
C LEU A 253 -11.86 -0.95 12.31
N PRO A 254 -11.22 0.24 12.20
CA PRO A 254 -10.82 0.98 13.40
C PRO A 254 -12.01 1.32 14.32
N LEU A 255 -13.21 1.49 13.77
CA LEU A 255 -14.43 1.74 14.56
C LEU A 255 -14.84 0.50 15.36
N LEU A 256 -14.69 -0.69 14.77
CA LEU A 256 -14.96 -1.96 15.45
C LEU A 256 -13.98 -2.18 16.60
N TYR A 257 -12.68 -1.97 16.36
CA TYR A 257 -11.65 -2.17 17.37
C TYR A 257 -11.75 -1.19 18.54
N LYS A 258 -12.24 0.04 18.31
CA LYS A 258 -12.53 1.00 19.40
C LYS A 258 -13.55 0.47 20.43
N HIS A 259 -14.44 -0.45 20.06
CA HIS A 259 -15.40 -1.06 21.00
C HIS A 259 -14.76 -2.10 21.94
N THR A 260 -13.55 -2.57 21.65
CA THR A 260 -12.88 -3.62 22.45
C THR A 260 -12.32 -3.09 23.79
N HIS A 261 -12.32 -1.78 24.02
CA HIS A 261 -11.72 -1.08 25.19
C HIS A 261 -10.22 -1.35 25.42
N LEU A 262 -9.57 -2.13 24.55
CA LEU A 262 -8.14 -2.40 24.61
C LEU A 262 -7.35 -1.18 24.09
N PRO A 263 -6.14 -0.92 24.60
CA PRO A 263 -5.26 0.06 23.95
C PRO A 263 -4.80 -0.49 22.60
N GLU A 264 -4.57 0.40 21.64
CA GLU A 264 -4.34 0.03 20.23
C GLU A 264 -3.20 -0.99 20.02
N HIS A 265 -2.12 -0.87 20.79
CA HIS A 265 -0.99 -1.80 20.72
C HIS A 265 -1.33 -3.23 21.21
N LEU A 266 -2.46 -3.44 21.90
CA LEU A 266 -2.92 -4.75 22.36
C LEU A 266 -4.09 -5.31 21.54
N TYR A 267 -4.51 -4.63 20.46
CA TYR A 267 -5.56 -5.15 19.57
C TYR A 267 -5.20 -6.53 18.99
N GLY A 268 -3.91 -6.85 18.87
CA GLY A 268 -3.42 -8.17 18.47
C GLY A 268 -3.95 -9.34 19.30
N ILE A 269 -4.28 -9.14 20.58
CA ILE A 269 -4.82 -10.22 21.43
C ILE A 269 -6.07 -10.86 20.80
N VAL A 270 -6.91 -10.06 20.16
CA VAL A 270 -8.16 -10.52 19.54
C VAL A 270 -7.91 -11.56 18.42
N PRO A 271 -7.19 -11.26 17.32
CA PRO A 271 -6.91 -12.25 16.28
C PRO A 271 -6.08 -13.44 16.78
N PHE A 272 -5.10 -13.24 17.68
CA PHE A 272 -4.30 -14.33 18.23
C PHE A 272 -5.10 -15.34 19.06
N LEU A 273 -6.19 -14.93 19.70
CA LEU A 273 -7.09 -15.85 20.41
C LEU A 273 -8.15 -16.44 19.47
N LEU A 274 -8.74 -15.63 18.60
CA LEU A 274 -9.79 -16.09 17.68
C LEU A 274 -9.28 -17.08 16.62
N ILE A 275 -7.99 -17.04 16.29
CA ILE A 275 -7.38 -17.98 15.34
C ILE A 275 -7.33 -19.41 15.89
N ILE A 276 -7.25 -19.60 17.21
CA ILE A 276 -7.08 -20.93 17.84
C ILE A 276 -8.19 -21.92 17.43
N PRO A 277 -9.49 -21.61 17.59
CA PRO A 277 -10.55 -22.52 17.14
C PRO A 277 -10.52 -22.75 15.63
N VAL A 278 -10.25 -21.71 14.83
CA VAL A 278 -10.16 -21.86 13.36
C VAL A 278 -9.03 -22.79 12.97
N ALA A 279 -7.86 -22.60 13.56
CA ALA A 279 -6.67 -23.40 13.31
C ALA A 279 -6.83 -24.84 13.81
N PHE A 280 -7.57 -25.04 14.89
CA PHE A 280 -7.93 -26.37 15.34
C PHE A 280 -8.81 -27.08 14.30
N PHE A 281 -9.90 -26.48 13.82
CA PHE A 281 -10.77 -27.17 12.85
C PHE A 281 -10.21 -27.21 11.41
N PHE A 282 -9.41 -26.21 11.03
CA PHE A 282 -9.00 -25.96 9.65
C PHE A 282 -7.50 -25.60 9.52
N PRO A 283 -6.57 -26.45 10.02
CA PRO A 283 -5.15 -26.11 10.12
C PRO A 283 -4.49 -25.83 8.76
N HIS A 284 -4.91 -26.53 7.70
CA HIS A 284 -4.34 -26.39 6.35
C HIS A 284 -4.74 -25.10 5.62
N TYR A 285 -5.71 -24.34 6.14
CA TYR A 285 -6.25 -23.13 5.48
C TYR A 285 -5.78 -21.81 6.14
N LEU A 286 -4.80 -21.91 7.03
CA LEU A 286 -4.20 -20.78 7.75
C LEU A 286 -3.29 -19.92 6.88
N GLY A 287 -2.92 -18.76 7.43
CA GLY A 287 -1.94 -17.87 6.81
C GLY A 287 -2.43 -17.10 5.58
N GLY A 288 -1.48 -16.72 4.74
CA GLY A 288 -1.69 -15.85 3.59
C GLY A 288 -2.61 -16.41 2.50
N GLY A 289 -2.74 -17.74 2.40
CA GLY A 289 -3.71 -18.41 1.51
C GLY A 289 -3.14 -19.07 0.25
N ASN A 290 -1.80 -19.18 0.12
CA ASN A 290 -1.15 -19.83 -1.03
C ASN A 290 -1.72 -21.22 -1.31
N GLN A 291 -1.85 -22.05 -0.26
CA GLN A 291 -2.33 -23.44 -0.37
C GLN A 291 -3.77 -23.53 -0.91
N ILE A 292 -4.60 -22.52 -0.64
CA ILE A 292 -5.99 -22.49 -1.13
C ILE A 292 -5.99 -22.23 -2.64
N VAL A 293 -5.17 -21.28 -3.10
CA VAL A 293 -5.04 -21.01 -4.55
C VAL A 293 -4.52 -22.24 -5.28
N LEU A 294 -3.49 -22.89 -4.75
CA LEU A 294 -2.96 -24.14 -5.31
C LEU A 294 -4.00 -25.26 -5.29
N SER A 295 -4.78 -25.40 -4.22
CA SER A 295 -5.84 -26.41 -4.11
C SER A 295 -6.95 -26.23 -5.14
N ILE A 296 -7.30 -24.99 -5.51
CA ILE A 296 -8.24 -24.71 -6.62
C ILE A 296 -7.61 -25.09 -7.96
N GLY A 297 -6.30 -24.90 -8.10
CA GLY A 297 -5.53 -25.27 -9.29
C GLY A 297 -5.38 -26.78 -9.48
N GLU A 298 -5.30 -27.54 -8.39
CA GLU A 298 -5.05 -28.99 -8.45
C GLU A 298 -6.34 -29.83 -8.35
N ASN A 299 -7.29 -29.41 -7.50
CA ASN A 299 -8.49 -30.17 -7.16
C ASN A 299 -9.76 -29.42 -7.53
N ASN A 300 -10.79 -30.15 -7.94
CA ASN A 300 -12.15 -29.61 -8.09
C ASN A 300 -12.81 -29.51 -6.71
N LEU A 301 -12.59 -28.39 -6.02
CA LEU A 301 -13.22 -28.12 -4.73
C LEU A 301 -14.74 -27.96 -4.88
N SER A 302 -15.49 -28.40 -3.86
CA SER A 302 -16.95 -28.23 -3.88
C SER A 302 -17.35 -26.76 -3.74
N LEU A 303 -18.46 -26.39 -4.38
CA LEU A 303 -19.00 -25.03 -4.31
C LEU A 303 -19.26 -24.58 -2.86
N SER A 304 -19.75 -25.49 -2.01
CA SER A 304 -19.99 -25.22 -0.59
C SER A 304 -18.70 -24.90 0.18
N LEU A 305 -17.62 -25.64 -0.08
CA LEU A 305 -16.31 -25.38 0.54
C LEU A 305 -15.73 -24.05 0.07
N LEU A 306 -15.83 -23.73 -1.22
CA LEU A 306 -15.35 -22.45 -1.76
C LEU A 306 -16.06 -21.24 -1.12
N ILE A 307 -17.39 -21.30 -1.00
CA ILE A 307 -18.19 -20.27 -0.35
C ILE A 307 -17.81 -20.15 1.14
N PHE A 308 -17.68 -21.28 1.84
CA PHE A 308 -17.25 -21.30 3.24
C PHE A 308 -15.88 -20.65 3.42
N LEU A 309 -14.89 -21.05 2.61
CA LEU A 309 -13.53 -20.50 2.65
C LEU A 309 -13.51 -19.01 2.32
N PHE A 310 -14.34 -18.54 1.38
CA PHE A 310 -14.46 -17.11 1.07
C PHE A 310 -14.85 -16.30 2.31
N PHE A 311 -15.95 -16.68 2.98
CA PHE A 311 -16.41 -15.95 4.17
C PHE A 311 -15.44 -16.09 5.34
N LEU A 312 -14.91 -17.29 5.58
CA LEU A 312 -13.91 -17.52 6.63
C LEU A 312 -12.71 -16.60 6.42
N ARG A 313 -12.15 -16.54 5.21
CA ARG A 313 -10.99 -15.70 4.91
C ARG A 313 -11.30 -14.23 4.94
N PHE A 314 -12.44 -13.82 4.38
CA PHE A 314 -12.83 -12.41 4.39
C PHE A 314 -12.90 -11.91 5.84
N ILE A 315 -13.64 -12.61 6.71
CA ILE A 315 -13.81 -12.21 8.12
C ILE A 315 -12.47 -12.23 8.87
N PHE A 316 -11.72 -13.32 8.82
CA PHE A 316 -10.49 -13.45 9.60
C PHE A 316 -9.33 -12.58 9.08
N SER A 317 -9.28 -12.28 7.79
CA SER A 317 -8.32 -11.30 7.24
C SER A 317 -8.63 -9.89 7.75
N MET A 318 -9.91 -9.51 7.81
CA MET A 318 -10.36 -8.22 8.35
C MET A 318 -10.04 -8.10 9.84
N ILE A 319 -10.29 -9.15 10.64
CA ILE A 319 -9.92 -9.17 12.07
C ILE A 319 -8.39 -9.05 12.21
N SER A 320 -7.62 -9.84 11.46
CA SER A 320 -6.16 -9.84 11.59
C SER A 320 -5.53 -8.50 11.20
N TYR A 321 -5.99 -7.91 10.08
CA TYR A 321 -5.46 -6.63 9.61
C TYR A 321 -5.96 -5.44 10.43
N GLY A 322 -7.23 -5.45 10.85
CA GLY A 322 -7.83 -4.40 11.67
C GLY A 322 -7.18 -4.26 13.05
N ALA A 323 -6.51 -5.30 13.53
CA ALA A 323 -5.72 -5.27 14.76
C ALA A 323 -4.37 -4.55 14.63
N ASN A 324 -4.05 -3.95 13.46
CA ASN A 324 -2.81 -3.22 13.17
C ASN A 324 -1.53 -4.07 13.30
N LEU A 325 -1.65 -5.39 13.19
CA LEU A 325 -0.52 -6.31 13.25
C LEU A 325 0.41 -6.16 12.03
N PRO A 326 1.73 -6.39 12.17
CA PRO A 326 2.66 -6.43 11.06
C PRO A 326 2.29 -7.53 10.05
N GLY A 327 1.71 -7.13 8.93
CA GLY A 327 1.20 -8.04 7.91
C GLY A 327 0.50 -7.30 6.77
N GLY A 328 0.64 -7.82 5.56
CA GLY A 328 0.04 -7.27 4.35
C GLY A 328 -1.35 -7.83 4.07
N ILE A 329 -2.12 -7.11 3.24
CA ILE A 329 -3.38 -7.59 2.65
C ILE A 329 -3.19 -8.19 1.26
N PHE A 330 -1.98 -8.07 0.71
CA PHE A 330 -1.67 -8.37 -0.69
C PHE A 330 -2.08 -9.80 -1.10
N LEU A 331 -1.50 -10.83 -0.48
CA LEU A 331 -1.85 -12.21 -0.78
C LEU A 331 -3.28 -12.59 -0.33
N PRO A 332 -3.78 -12.18 0.85
CA PRO A 332 -5.19 -12.37 1.20
C PRO A 332 -6.19 -11.87 0.14
N ILE A 333 -5.93 -10.71 -0.47
CA ILE A 333 -6.72 -10.18 -1.60
C ILE A 333 -6.64 -11.13 -2.79
N LEU A 334 -5.43 -11.55 -3.20
CA LEU A 334 -5.29 -12.52 -4.31
C LEU A 334 -6.06 -13.82 -4.03
N THR A 335 -5.96 -14.38 -2.81
CA THR A 335 -6.69 -15.60 -2.45
C THR A 335 -8.20 -15.40 -2.47
N LEU A 336 -8.73 -14.26 -1.99
CA LEU A 336 -10.16 -13.94 -2.11
C LEU A 336 -10.59 -13.83 -3.57
N GLY A 337 -9.77 -13.21 -4.42
CA GLY A 337 -9.99 -13.19 -5.86
C GLY A 337 -10.05 -14.60 -6.46
N ALA A 338 -9.08 -15.46 -6.13
CA ALA A 338 -9.08 -16.86 -6.58
C ALA A 338 -10.33 -17.62 -6.14
N LEU A 339 -10.81 -17.40 -4.90
CA LEU A 339 -12.05 -18.00 -4.39
C LEU A 339 -13.28 -17.49 -5.14
N ILE A 340 -13.39 -16.18 -5.41
CA ILE A 340 -14.49 -15.63 -6.21
C ILE A 340 -14.48 -16.23 -7.63
N GLY A 341 -13.31 -16.30 -8.27
CA GLY A 341 -13.15 -16.91 -9.59
C GLY A 341 -13.45 -18.41 -9.59
N GLY A 342 -13.04 -19.14 -8.55
CA GLY A 342 -13.34 -20.55 -8.37
C GLY A 342 -14.83 -20.80 -8.17
N ILE A 343 -15.52 -19.99 -7.36
CA ILE A 343 -16.98 -20.03 -7.18
C ILE A 343 -17.66 -19.79 -8.52
N TYR A 344 -17.26 -18.73 -9.23
CA TYR A 344 -17.81 -18.37 -10.52
C TYR A 344 -17.64 -19.49 -11.56
N GLY A 345 -16.42 -20.01 -11.72
CA GLY A 345 -16.13 -21.11 -12.62
C GLY A 345 -16.89 -22.39 -12.27
N THR A 346 -17.02 -22.71 -10.98
CA THR A 346 -17.78 -23.89 -10.52
C THR A 346 -19.26 -23.77 -10.84
N ILE A 347 -19.85 -22.59 -10.67
CA ILE A 347 -21.24 -22.32 -11.06
C ILE A 347 -21.43 -22.49 -12.56
N LEU A 348 -20.48 -21.97 -13.36
CA LEU A 348 -20.51 -22.10 -14.82
C LEU A 348 -20.39 -23.57 -15.27
N HIS A 349 -19.51 -24.34 -14.64
CA HIS A 349 -19.38 -25.78 -14.88
C HIS A 349 -20.68 -26.52 -14.57
N GLN A 350 -21.23 -26.34 -13.36
CA GLN A 350 -22.41 -27.08 -12.89
C GLN A 350 -23.70 -26.67 -13.61
N SER A 351 -23.88 -25.39 -13.93
CA SER A 351 -25.14 -24.87 -14.48
C SER A 351 -25.16 -24.82 -16.00
N PHE A 352 -24.00 -24.63 -16.64
CA PHE A 352 -23.89 -24.44 -18.10
C PHE A 352 -23.02 -25.50 -18.78
N GLY A 353 -22.56 -26.52 -18.06
CA GLY A 353 -21.80 -27.65 -18.63
C GLY A 353 -20.43 -27.26 -19.18
N MET A 354 -19.85 -26.16 -18.70
CA MET A 354 -18.51 -25.72 -19.09
C MET A 354 -17.45 -26.73 -18.64
N ASP A 355 -16.34 -26.86 -19.37
CA ASP A 355 -15.24 -27.73 -18.94
C ASP A 355 -14.72 -27.33 -17.54
N ALA A 356 -14.57 -28.32 -16.66
CA ALA A 356 -14.07 -28.12 -15.30
C ALA A 356 -12.63 -27.56 -15.28
N MET A 357 -11.84 -27.82 -16.32
CA MET A 357 -10.47 -27.31 -16.43
C MET A 357 -10.43 -25.76 -16.48
N LEU A 358 -11.49 -25.13 -17.01
CA LEU A 358 -11.63 -23.67 -17.09
C LEU A 358 -11.91 -23.00 -15.73
N ILE A 359 -12.20 -23.77 -14.67
CA ILE A 359 -12.34 -23.20 -13.31
C ILE A 359 -11.03 -22.55 -12.88
N ARG A 360 -9.89 -23.16 -13.25
CA ARG A 360 -8.53 -22.67 -12.95
C ARG A 360 -8.29 -21.31 -13.61
N ASP A 361 -8.71 -21.15 -14.87
CA ASP A 361 -8.63 -19.88 -15.60
C ASP A 361 -9.36 -18.75 -14.88
N PHE A 362 -10.62 -18.98 -14.50
CA PHE A 362 -11.39 -17.93 -13.80
C PHE A 362 -10.81 -17.59 -12.43
N ALA A 363 -10.26 -18.57 -11.71
CA ALA A 363 -9.55 -18.29 -10.46
C ALA A 363 -8.34 -17.37 -10.71
N ILE A 364 -7.51 -17.67 -11.71
CA ILE A 364 -6.33 -16.86 -12.08
C ILE A 364 -6.75 -15.44 -12.51
N PHE A 365 -7.77 -15.32 -13.35
CA PHE A 365 -8.22 -14.00 -13.82
C PHE A 365 -8.84 -13.17 -12.70
N ALA A 366 -9.54 -13.82 -11.77
CA ALA A 366 -10.15 -13.16 -10.63
C ALA A 366 -9.13 -12.70 -9.59
N MET A 367 -7.99 -13.39 -9.44
CA MET A 367 -6.88 -12.89 -8.61
C MET A 367 -6.43 -11.50 -9.06
N ALA A 368 -6.11 -11.33 -10.35
CA ALA A 368 -5.67 -10.05 -10.89
C ALA A 368 -6.81 -9.01 -10.85
N GLY A 369 -8.03 -9.42 -11.20
CA GLY A 369 -9.18 -8.51 -11.22
C GLY A 369 -9.55 -7.97 -9.84
N TYR A 370 -9.54 -8.82 -8.80
CA TYR A 370 -9.84 -8.38 -7.43
C TYR A 370 -8.74 -7.48 -6.86
N PHE A 371 -7.47 -7.83 -7.11
CA PHE A 371 -6.35 -6.97 -6.74
C PHE A 371 -6.43 -5.61 -7.44
N THR A 372 -6.76 -5.60 -8.73
CA THR A 372 -6.94 -4.35 -9.50
C THR A 372 -8.08 -3.50 -8.95
N ALA A 373 -9.23 -4.10 -8.61
CA ALA A 373 -10.36 -3.37 -8.05
C ALA A 373 -9.96 -2.65 -6.76
N ILE A 374 -9.28 -3.35 -5.84
CA ILE A 374 -8.95 -2.82 -4.51
C ILE A 374 -7.74 -1.89 -4.54
N GLY A 375 -6.67 -2.28 -5.24
CA GLY A 375 -5.41 -1.55 -5.30
C GLY A 375 -5.37 -0.44 -6.35
N LYS A 376 -6.24 -0.47 -7.37
CA LYS A 376 -6.20 0.46 -8.53
C LYS A 376 -4.89 0.42 -9.33
N ALA A 377 -4.12 -0.68 -9.25
CA ALA A 377 -2.91 -0.94 -10.02
C ALA A 377 -3.08 -2.13 -11.00
N PRO A 378 -3.76 -1.94 -12.15
CA PRO A 378 -4.01 -3.02 -13.12
C PRO A 378 -2.75 -3.64 -13.71
N LEU A 379 -1.73 -2.86 -14.07
CA LEU A 379 -0.53 -3.39 -14.74
C LEU A 379 0.25 -4.30 -13.80
N THR A 380 0.40 -3.85 -12.55
CA THR A 380 1.01 -4.62 -11.47
C THR A 380 0.25 -5.91 -11.23
N ALA A 381 -1.08 -5.87 -11.15
CA ALA A 381 -1.91 -7.05 -10.93
C ALA A 381 -1.71 -8.12 -12.02
N ILE A 382 -1.79 -7.69 -13.29
CA ILE A 382 -1.71 -8.58 -14.46
C ILE A 382 -0.34 -9.25 -14.52
N ILE A 383 0.74 -8.46 -14.40
CA ILE A 383 2.10 -8.99 -14.50
C ILE A 383 2.46 -9.83 -13.27
N LEU A 384 2.04 -9.42 -12.08
CA LEU A 384 2.28 -10.19 -10.86
C LEU A 384 1.66 -11.57 -10.93
N VAL A 385 0.37 -11.67 -11.29
CA VAL A 385 -0.30 -12.96 -11.41
C VAL A 385 0.35 -13.80 -12.52
N THR A 386 0.75 -13.17 -13.62
CA THR A 386 1.47 -13.84 -14.72
C THR A 386 2.79 -14.44 -14.25
N GLU A 387 3.61 -13.69 -13.49
CA GLU A 387 4.89 -14.18 -12.95
C GLU A 387 4.69 -15.25 -11.87
N MET A 388 3.68 -15.10 -11.00
CA MET A 388 3.42 -16.03 -9.90
C MET A 388 2.84 -17.37 -10.36
N VAL A 389 2.05 -17.38 -11.43
CA VAL A 389 1.51 -18.61 -12.04
C VAL A 389 2.51 -19.22 -13.03
N GLY A 390 3.28 -18.39 -13.73
CA GLY A 390 4.30 -18.82 -14.69
C GLY A 390 3.78 -19.04 -16.11
N ASN A 391 2.63 -18.48 -16.48
CA ASN A 391 2.05 -18.62 -17.82
C ASN A 391 1.65 -17.26 -18.43
N ILE A 392 2.36 -16.85 -19.48
CA ILE A 392 2.19 -15.57 -20.20
C ILE A 392 1.02 -15.59 -21.20
N THR A 393 0.49 -16.76 -21.57
CA THR A 393 -0.58 -16.86 -22.59
C THR A 393 -1.91 -16.23 -22.16
N HIS A 394 -2.07 -15.93 -20.87
CA HIS A 394 -3.29 -15.40 -20.26
C HIS A 394 -3.36 -13.87 -20.15
N LEU A 395 -2.38 -13.13 -20.70
CA LEU A 395 -2.32 -11.67 -20.56
C LEU A 395 -3.60 -10.97 -21.02
N MET A 396 -4.19 -11.39 -22.14
CA MET A 396 -5.40 -10.74 -22.66
C MET A 396 -6.64 -10.97 -21.77
N PRO A 397 -7.01 -12.20 -21.36
CA PRO A 397 -8.06 -12.43 -20.37
C PRO A 397 -7.85 -11.67 -19.05
N LEU A 398 -6.62 -11.68 -18.53
CA LEU A 398 -6.24 -10.97 -17.31
C LEU A 398 -6.53 -9.47 -17.44
N ALA A 399 -6.14 -8.86 -18.57
CA ALA A 399 -6.37 -7.45 -18.83
C ALA A 399 -7.85 -7.09 -18.91
N VAL A 400 -8.67 -7.88 -19.63
CA VAL A 400 -10.11 -7.64 -19.77
C VAL A 400 -10.81 -7.70 -18.42
N CYS A 401 -10.55 -8.75 -17.64
CA CYS A 401 -11.12 -8.93 -16.31
C CYS A 401 -10.70 -7.78 -15.37
N SER A 402 -9.41 -7.45 -15.34
CA SER A 402 -8.83 -6.44 -14.46
C SER A 402 -9.31 -5.02 -14.76
N LEU A 403 -9.31 -4.61 -16.03
CA LEU A 403 -9.80 -3.29 -16.43
C LEU A 403 -11.30 -3.14 -16.20
N THR A 404 -12.07 -4.21 -16.41
CA THR A 404 -13.51 -4.17 -16.09
C THR A 404 -13.72 -3.99 -14.59
N ALA A 405 -13.00 -4.74 -13.76
CA ALA A 405 -13.06 -4.61 -12.30
C ALA A 405 -12.63 -3.21 -11.81
N TYR A 406 -11.58 -2.64 -12.43
CA TYR A 406 -11.14 -1.27 -12.18
C TYR A 406 -12.26 -0.26 -12.42
N VAL A 407 -12.87 -0.30 -13.62
CA VAL A 407 -13.91 0.65 -14.04
C VAL A 407 -15.13 0.53 -13.14
N ILE A 408 -15.57 -0.69 -12.83
CA ILE A 408 -16.73 -0.90 -11.97
C ILE A 408 -16.48 -0.40 -10.55
N ASN A 409 -15.30 -0.65 -9.97
CA ASN A 409 -14.95 -0.08 -8.66
C ASN A 409 -14.87 1.47 -8.71
N ASP A 410 -14.38 2.04 -9.82
CA ASP A 410 -14.31 3.49 -10.03
C ASP A 410 -15.69 4.15 -10.08
N LEU A 411 -16.62 3.56 -10.82
CA LEU A 411 -18.00 4.03 -10.92
C LEU A 411 -18.74 4.01 -9.58
N LEU A 412 -18.33 3.13 -8.65
CA LEU A 412 -18.86 3.08 -7.29
C LEU A 412 -18.20 4.09 -6.33
N GLY A 413 -17.18 4.82 -6.79
CA GLY A 413 -16.41 5.77 -5.98
C GLY A 413 -15.34 5.12 -5.10
N GLY A 414 -14.84 3.94 -5.48
CA GLY A 414 -13.73 3.29 -4.79
C GLY A 414 -12.39 3.97 -5.08
N ASN A 415 -11.62 4.27 -4.02
CA ASN A 415 -10.29 4.87 -4.10
C ASN A 415 -9.19 3.81 -3.96
N PRO A 416 -7.93 4.07 -4.38
CA PRO A 416 -6.81 3.18 -4.11
C PRO A 416 -6.66 2.91 -2.60
N ILE A 417 -6.59 1.64 -2.20
CA ILE A 417 -6.65 1.28 -0.79
C ILE A 417 -5.43 1.76 0.00
N TYR A 418 -4.23 1.72 -0.59
CA TYR A 418 -3.00 2.11 0.09
C TYR A 418 -2.92 3.63 0.27
N GLU A 419 -3.34 4.40 -0.74
CA GLU A 419 -3.52 5.85 -0.62
C GLU A 419 -4.54 6.22 0.46
N SER A 420 -5.70 5.53 0.48
CA SER A 420 -6.74 5.75 1.51
C SER A 420 -6.23 5.44 2.94
N LEU A 421 -5.36 4.44 3.06
CA LEU A 421 -4.71 4.10 4.34
C LEU A 421 -3.63 5.13 4.71
N LEU A 422 -2.85 5.62 3.75
CA LEU A 422 -1.87 6.69 3.94
C LEU A 422 -2.56 7.98 4.40
N GLU A 423 -3.62 8.42 3.73
CA GLU A 423 -4.37 9.60 4.13
C GLU A 423 -4.82 9.54 5.59
N ARG A 424 -5.22 8.37 6.08
CA ARG A 424 -5.62 8.18 7.48
C ARG A 424 -4.45 8.31 8.44
N LEU A 425 -3.29 7.74 8.09
CA LEU A 425 -2.07 7.92 8.87
C LEU A 425 -1.68 9.41 8.97
N LEU A 426 -1.88 10.17 7.89
CA LEU A 426 -1.56 11.60 7.83
C LEU A 426 -2.63 12.49 8.50
N LYS A 427 -3.91 12.11 8.46
CA LYS A 427 -5.02 12.83 9.14
C LYS A 427 -4.84 12.90 10.66
N ASP A 428 -4.13 11.94 11.25
CA ASP A 428 -3.73 12.00 12.66
C ASP A 428 -2.62 13.04 12.94
N HIS A 429 -2.00 13.62 11.90
CA HIS A 429 -0.80 14.49 12.00
C HIS A 429 -0.98 15.91 11.43
N LEU A 430 -2.09 16.23 10.75
CA LEU A 430 -2.34 17.57 10.20
C LEU A 430 -3.79 18.02 10.42
N PRO A 431 -4.06 19.31 10.73
CA PRO A 431 -5.42 19.83 10.63
C PRO A 431 -5.93 19.66 9.19
N SER A 432 -7.21 19.34 9.04
CA SER A 432 -7.84 18.84 7.82
C SER A 432 -7.55 19.68 6.57
N ILE A 433 -6.63 19.18 5.74
CA ILE A 433 -6.54 19.50 4.30
C ILE A 433 -7.62 18.65 3.62
N THR A 434 -8.54 19.28 2.92
CA THR A 434 -9.62 18.62 2.16
C THR A 434 -9.17 18.16 0.77
N GLY A 435 -8.04 18.68 0.28
CA GLY A 435 -7.50 18.41 -1.07
C GLY A 435 -8.12 19.29 -2.15
N ASN A 436 -9.28 19.90 -1.86
CA ASN A 436 -9.97 20.80 -2.78
C ASN A 436 -9.38 22.21 -2.66
N LYS A 437 -8.76 22.68 -3.76
CA LYS A 437 -8.27 24.06 -3.85
C LYS A 437 -9.43 24.99 -4.17
N THR A 438 -9.58 26.05 -3.40
CA THR A 438 -10.56 27.12 -3.64
C THR A 438 -9.88 28.48 -3.63
N ILE A 439 -10.43 29.42 -4.40
CA ILE A 439 -10.00 30.81 -4.41
C ILE A 439 -11.01 31.60 -3.60
N ILE A 440 -10.52 32.27 -2.56
CA ILE A 440 -11.32 33.15 -1.71
C ILE A 440 -10.97 34.59 -2.02
N GLU A 441 -12.01 35.43 -2.13
CA GLU A 441 -11.84 36.87 -2.22
C GLU A 441 -11.82 37.47 -0.81
N PHE A 442 -10.81 38.30 -0.53
CA PHE A 442 -10.68 39.03 0.73
C PHE A 442 -10.55 40.54 0.47
N PRO A 443 -11.52 41.37 0.91
CA PRO A 443 -11.49 42.81 0.66
C PRO A 443 -10.54 43.55 1.59
N VAL A 444 -9.78 44.50 1.06
CA VAL A 444 -8.99 45.47 1.84
C VAL A 444 -9.89 46.65 2.22
N THR A 445 -10.24 46.73 3.50
CA THR A 445 -11.06 47.83 4.05
C THR A 445 -10.20 48.99 4.55
N ALA A 446 -10.78 50.18 4.68
CA ALA A 446 -10.09 51.38 5.17
C ALA A 446 -9.58 51.24 6.61
N GLU A 447 -10.22 50.37 7.39
CA GLU A 447 -9.85 50.07 8.77
C GLU A 447 -8.80 48.96 8.88
N SER A 448 -8.34 48.39 7.76
CA SER A 448 -7.39 47.29 7.76
C SER A 448 -5.94 47.80 7.75
N SER A 449 -5.04 47.15 8.49
CA SER A 449 -3.60 47.41 8.43
C SER A 449 -2.99 47.09 7.07
N LEU A 450 -3.72 46.36 6.24
CA LEU A 450 -3.34 45.98 4.87
C LEU A 450 -3.26 47.19 3.95
N ASP A 451 -3.96 48.28 4.25
CA ASP A 451 -3.86 49.50 3.45
C ASP A 451 -2.45 50.12 3.56
N GLY A 452 -1.84 50.38 2.41
CA GLY A 452 -0.51 50.96 2.32
C GLY A 452 0.64 50.03 2.73
N THR A 453 0.38 48.75 3.01
CA THR A 453 1.45 47.75 3.23
C THR A 453 1.83 47.05 1.93
N MET A 454 3.12 46.73 1.78
CA MET A 454 3.58 45.82 0.74
C MET A 454 3.18 44.39 1.11
N VAL A 455 2.88 43.56 0.12
CA VAL A 455 2.53 42.14 0.32
C VAL A 455 3.59 41.43 1.18
N ARG A 456 4.89 41.66 0.95
CA ARG A 456 5.95 40.99 1.73
C ARG A 456 6.01 41.39 3.21
N ASP A 457 5.50 42.57 3.55
CA ASP A 457 5.61 43.15 4.90
C ASP A 457 4.46 42.71 5.80
N PHE A 458 3.43 42.08 5.23
CA PHE A 458 2.33 41.49 5.99
C PHE A 458 2.66 40.04 6.39
N ASN A 459 2.38 39.70 7.65
CA ASN A 459 2.60 38.34 8.15
C ASN A 459 1.45 37.44 7.70
N TRP A 460 1.55 36.84 6.51
CA TRP A 460 0.52 35.95 5.97
C TRP A 460 0.40 34.62 6.74
N PRO A 461 -0.81 34.05 6.85
CA PRO A 461 -0.98 32.65 7.24
C PRO A 461 -0.17 31.70 6.34
N LYS A 462 0.29 30.56 6.87
CA LYS A 462 1.20 29.66 6.14
C LYS A 462 0.46 28.82 5.08
N GLU A 463 -0.83 28.58 5.30
CA GLU A 463 -1.65 27.67 4.52
C GLU A 463 -2.42 28.39 3.39
N MET A 464 -1.83 29.44 2.81
CA MET A 464 -2.41 30.20 1.70
C MET A 464 -1.37 30.70 0.71
N LEU A 465 -1.83 30.99 -0.51
CA LEU A 465 -1.06 31.69 -1.54
C LEU A 465 -1.87 32.88 -2.05
N LEU A 466 -1.33 34.10 -1.94
CA LEU A 466 -1.90 35.27 -2.61
C LEU A 466 -1.50 35.22 -4.10
N ILE A 467 -2.48 35.09 -4.98
CA ILE A 467 -2.24 34.87 -6.42
C ILE A 467 -2.38 36.15 -7.25
N SER A 468 -3.32 37.02 -6.89
CA SER A 468 -3.55 38.29 -7.58
C SER A 468 -4.30 39.29 -6.68
N ILE A 469 -4.23 40.57 -7.06
CA ILE A 469 -5.02 41.65 -6.47
C ILE A 469 -5.89 42.24 -7.57
N ARG A 470 -7.21 42.23 -7.37
CA ARG A 470 -8.15 42.91 -8.25
C ARG A 470 -8.43 44.31 -7.73
N ARG A 471 -8.12 45.32 -8.55
CA ARG A 471 -8.30 46.75 -8.25
C ARG A 471 -9.26 47.34 -9.28
N GLY A 472 -10.56 47.35 -8.94
CA GLY A 472 -11.61 47.73 -9.88
C GLY A 472 -11.76 46.71 -11.01
N SER A 473 -11.51 47.14 -12.25
CA SER A 473 -11.62 46.29 -13.45
C SER A 473 -10.30 45.65 -13.88
N SER A 474 -9.18 45.95 -13.22
CA SER A 474 -7.88 45.36 -13.52
C SER A 474 -7.46 44.33 -12.48
N GLU A 475 -6.81 43.27 -12.94
CA GLU A 475 -6.19 42.25 -12.11
C GLU A 475 -4.67 42.39 -12.18
N ILE A 476 -4.03 42.42 -11.02
CA ILE A 476 -2.60 42.70 -10.87
C ILE A 476 -1.94 41.44 -10.30
N LEU A 477 -0.87 40.99 -10.97
CA LEU A 477 -0.08 39.86 -10.49
C LEU A 477 0.74 40.28 -9.27
N THR A 478 0.60 39.55 -8.16
CA THR A 478 1.18 39.96 -6.89
C THR A 478 2.66 39.62 -6.77
N HIS A 479 3.46 40.63 -6.41
CA HIS A 479 4.86 40.50 -6.04
C HIS A 479 5.06 40.99 -4.60
N GLY A 480 6.18 40.64 -3.98
CA GLY A 480 6.48 41.08 -2.61
C GLY A 480 6.39 42.59 -2.40
N ASP A 481 6.75 43.37 -3.42
CA ASP A 481 6.76 44.84 -3.39
C ASP A 481 5.40 45.48 -3.78
N THR A 482 4.39 44.67 -4.13
CA THR A 482 3.07 45.17 -4.49
C THR A 482 2.40 45.79 -3.27
N VAL A 483 2.01 47.06 -3.35
CA VAL A 483 1.31 47.78 -2.27
C VAL A 483 -0.20 47.57 -2.40
N MET A 484 -0.79 47.05 -1.32
CA MET A 484 -2.23 46.87 -1.15
C MET A 484 -2.90 48.20 -0.81
N LYS A 485 -4.10 48.44 -1.34
CA LYS A 485 -4.86 49.68 -1.15
C LYS A 485 -6.31 49.38 -0.75
N VAL A 486 -6.94 50.31 -0.04
CA VAL A 486 -8.39 50.26 0.20
C VAL A 486 -9.17 50.04 -1.10
N GLY A 487 -10.10 49.10 -1.07
CA GLY A 487 -10.93 48.73 -2.23
C GLY A 487 -10.32 47.64 -3.12
N ASP A 488 -9.10 47.18 -2.81
CA ASP A 488 -8.53 45.99 -3.42
C ASP A 488 -9.26 44.72 -2.96
N LEU A 489 -9.45 43.78 -3.88
CA LEU A 489 -9.87 42.41 -3.59
C LEU A 489 -8.65 41.48 -3.74
N LEU A 490 -8.22 40.89 -2.64
CA LEU A 490 -7.13 39.93 -2.60
C LEU A 490 -7.67 38.56 -3.02
N MET A 491 -7.12 38.00 -4.09
CA MET A 491 -7.45 36.65 -4.55
C MET A 491 -6.51 35.66 -3.87
N ILE A 492 -7.03 34.85 -2.97
CA ILE A 492 -6.25 33.96 -2.13
C ILE A 492 -6.59 32.51 -2.45
N LEU A 493 -5.60 31.75 -2.92
CA LEU A 493 -5.70 30.32 -3.09
C LEU A 493 -5.42 29.62 -1.75
N THR A 494 -6.36 28.79 -1.30
CA THR A 494 -6.19 27.96 -0.11
C THR A 494 -7.00 26.66 -0.28
N ASP A 495 -6.86 25.75 0.66
CA ASP A 495 -7.69 24.55 0.73
C ASP A 495 -9.08 24.91 1.27
N GLU A 496 -10.12 24.26 0.75
CA GLU A 496 -11.51 24.51 1.13
C GLU A 496 -11.72 24.44 2.64
N GLY A 497 -11.09 23.46 3.32
CA GLY A 497 -11.13 23.30 4.77
C GLY A 497 -10.45 24.41 5.58
N TYR A 498 -9.52 25.15 4.96
CA TYR A 498 -8.81 26.27 5.59
C TYR A 498 -9.46 27.63 5.36
N THR A 499 -10.45 27.73 4.47
CA THR A 499 -11.11 28.99 4.07
C THR A 499 -11.48 29.90 5.25
N GLN A 500 -12.23 29.38 6.24
CA GLN A 500 -12.67 30.17 7.38
C GLN A 500 -11.50 30.57 8.30
N LYS A 501 -10.57 29.63 8.56
CA LYS A 501 -9.40 29.89 9.40
C LYS A 501 -8.51 30.98 8.81
N ILE A 502 -8.27 30.96 7.50
CA ILE A 502 -7.46 31.96 6.80
C ILE A 502 -8.10 33.35 6.88
N ARG A 503 -9.41 33.46 6.64
CA ARG A 503 -10.13 34.75 6.77
C ARG A 503 -10.00 35.34 8.16
N THR A 504 -10.19 34.52 9.20
CA THR A 504 -10.06 34.96 10.59
C THR A 504 -8.63 35.39 10.92
N LEU A 505 -7.63 34.59 10.56
CA LEU A 505 -6.22 34.91 10.84
C LEU A 505 -5.74 36.19 10.15
N ILE A 506 -6.15 36.44 8.90
CA ILE A 506 -5.79 37.70 8.21
C ILE A 506 -6.39 38.89 8.96
N ARG A 507 -7.65 38.78 9.39
CA ARG A 507 -8.34 39.84 10.14
C ARG A 507 -7.68 40.11 11.49
N GLU A 508 -7.47 39.07 12.29
CA GLU A 508 -6.82 39.19 13.61
C GLU A 508 -5.42 39.79 13.52
N ARG A 509 -4.62 39.38 12.53
CA ARG A 509 -3.26 39.91 12.32
C ARG A 509 -3.28 41.36 11.85
N SER A 510 -4.29 41.74 11.06
CA SER A 510 -4.51 43.13 10.65
C SER A 510 -4.86 44.00 11.86
N ASP A 511 -5.83 43.58 12.67
CA ASP A 511 -6.28 44.30 13.87
C ASP A 511 -5.14 44.44 14.90
N ALA A 512 -4.35 43.38 15.11
CA ALA A 512 -3.18 43.40 15.99
C ALA A 512 -2.08 44.37 15.52
N ALA A 513 -1.88 44.49 14.20
CA ALA A 513 -0.91 45.43 13.64
C ALA A 513 -1.33 46.89 13.84
N ILE A 514 -2.64 47.18 13.82
CA ILE A 514 -3.19 48.52 14.11
C ILE A 514 -3.01 48.85 15.58
N ALA A 515 -3.38 47.94 16.49
CA ALA A 515 -3.23 48.14 17.94
C ALA A 515 -1.77 48.45 18.31
N LYS A 516 -0.81 47.75 17.68
CA LYS A 516 0.63 47.98 17.90
C LYS A 516 1.11 49.34 17.36
N LYS A 517 0.53 49.85 16.26
CA LYS A 517 0.83 51.21 15.75
C LYS A 517 0.28 52.29 16.68
N GLN A 518 -0.92 52.10 17.24
CA GLN A 518 -1.55 53.03 18.17
C GLN A 518 -0.80 53.11 19.51
N ASP A 519 -0.40 51.98 20.10
CA ASP A 519 0.37 51.97 21.37
C ASP A 519 1.76 52.61 21.20
N LYS A 520 2.39 52.48 20.02
CA LYS A 520 3.64 53.18 19.69
C LYS A 520 3.50 54.69 19.57
N ALA A 521 2.35 55.17 19.08
CA ALA A 521 2.06 56.60 18.94
C ALA A 521 1.66 57.27 20.25
N ILE A 522 1.25 56.50 21.26
CA ILE A 522 0.91 57.00 22.60
C ILE A 522 2.13 57.05 23.53
N ARG A 523 3.15 56.21 23.27
CA ARG A 523 4.37 56.09 24.11
C ARG A 523 5.61 56.83 23.57
N GLY A 524 5.55 57.37 22.35
CA GLY A 524 6.61 58.20 21.77
C GLY A 524 6.11 59.62 21.62
#